data_AF-A0A7Y3KQC7-F1
#
_entry.id   AF-A0A7Y3KQC7-F1
#
_cell.length_a   1.000
_cell.length_b   1.000
_cell.length_c   1.000
_cell.angle_alpha   90.00
_cell.angle_beta   90.00
_cell.angle_gamma   90.00
#
_symmetry.space_group_name_H-M   'P 1'
#
loop_
_entity.id
_entity.type
_entity.pdbx_description
1 polymer ?
#
loop_
_entity_poly.entity_id
_entity_poly.type
_entity_poly.pdbx_seq_one_letter_code
_entity_poly.pdbx_strand_id
1 'polypeptide(L)'
;MPTVSLPARAATSSPSQASSASASAPLDEYFGRMQLSPIGIGNELHLIASRSQSASDARNSLPLLTLIENSMHDWEHKYPHDDWIPKNLARLEHDYLLVPTLGGRIHAMRVIQWMRSDYPGTPALDRAQREAERAMGLPTPTPEPEASASAVPETEASESPTP
;
A
#
# COMPACT_ATOMS: atom_id res chain seq x y z
N MET A 1 44.99 34.80 -35.45
CA MET A 1 44.30 33.95 -34.47
C MET A 1 42.97 34.60 -34.12
N PRO A 2 41.83 34.17 -34.69
CA PRO A 2 40.53 34.72 -34.32
C PRO A 2 39.99 34.04 -33.06
N THR A 3 39.61 34.85 -32.08
CA THR A 3 38.95 34.43 -30.84
C THR A 3 37.47 34.18 -31.12
N VAL A 4 36.99 32.96 -30.86
CA VAL A 4 35.55 32.64 -30.92
C VAL A 4 35.03 32.56 -29.49
N SER A 5 34.23 33.56 -29.09
CA SER A 5 33.41 33.51 -27.88
C SER A 5 32.00 33.06 -28.26
N LEU A 6 31.54 31.94 -27.70
CA LEU A 6 30.16 31.48 -27.80
C LEU A 6 29.50 31.64 -26.41
N PRO A 7 28.37 32.35 -26.28
CA PRO A 7 27.65 32.44 -25.03
C PRO A 7 26.92 31.13 -24.72
N ALA A 8 27.05 30.67 -23.47
CA ALA A 8 26.32 29.55 -22.91
C ALA A 8 24.82 29.86 -22.86
N ARG A 9 24.02 29.08 -23.59
CA ARG A 9 22.56 29.10 -23.49
C ARG A 9 22.15 28.17 -22.35
N ALA A 10 22.07 28.72 -21.15
CA ALA A 10 21.44 28.05 -20.02
C ALA A 10 19.95 27.85 -20.35
N ALA A 11 19.56 26.63 -20.65
CA ALA A 11 18.16 26.23 -20.67
C ALA A 11 17.70 26.08 -19.22
N THR A 12 17.24 27.17 -18.61
CA THR A 12 16.43 27.08 -17.39
C THR A 12 15.05 26.57 -17.79
N SER A 13 14.90 25.24 -17.80
CA SER A 13 13.57 24.63 -17.72
C SER A 13 13.04 24.91 -16.32
N SER A 14 12.31 26.01 -16.15
CA SER A 14 11.47 26.18 -14.98
C SER A 14 10.47 25.02 -14.96
N PRO A 15 10.32 24.26 -13.86
CA PRO A 15 9.19 23.36 -13.71
C PRO A 15 7.93 24.22 -13.55
N SER A 16 7.32 24.56 -14.68
CA SER A 16 5.94 24.98 -14.70
C SER A 16 5.14 23.70 -14.84
N GLN A 17 4.47 23.27 -13.78
CA GLN A 17 3.03 23.01 -13.89
C GLN A 17 2.42 22.69 -12.53
N ALA A 18 1.43 23.51 -12.22
CA ALA A 18 0.42 23.34 -11.21
C ALA A 18 0.02 21.87 -11.02
N SER A 19 0.23 21.35 -9.80
CA SER A 19 -0.67 20.32 -9.27
C SER A 19 -2.01 21.00 -9.00
N SER A 20 -2.75 21.25 -10.07
CA SER A 20 -4.21 21.25 -10.02
C SER A 20 -4.59 19.94 -9.35
N ALA A 21 -5.42 20.01 -8.33
CA ALA A 21 -5.86 18.92 -7.47
C ALA A 21 -6.69 17.85 -8.21
N SER A 22 -6.13 17.25 -9.25
CA SER A 22 -6.59 15.96 -9.76
C SER A 22 -6.20 14.94 -8.73
N ALA A 23 -7.20 14.40 -8.02
CA ALA A 23 -6.98 13.37 -7.02
C ALA A 23 -6.33 12.11 -7.62
N SER A 24 -6.50 11.86 -8.92
CA SER A 24 -5.97 10.68 -9.59
C SER A 24 -4.95 11.03 -10.69
N ALA A 25 -3.95 10.17 -10.81
CA ALA A 25 -2.90 10.23 -11.80
C ALA A 25 -3.43 9.95 -13.22
N PRO A 26 -2.88 10.61 -14.26
CA PRO A 26 -3.10 10.19 -15.64
C PRO A 26 -2.62 8.75 -15.87
N LEU A 27 -3.41 7.97 -16.61
CA LEU A 27 -3.13 6.55 -16.88
C LEU A 27 -1.87 6.30 -17.70
N ASP A 28 -1.41 7.32 -18.44
CA ASP A 28 -0.25 7.27 -19.31
C ASP A 28 1.01 7.89 -18.67
N GLU A 29 0.91 8.37 -17.43
CA GLU A 29 2.07 8.89 -16.71
C GLU A 29 2.91 7.75 -16.12
N TYR A 30 4.24 7.91 -16.14
CA TYR A 30 5.19 6.88 -15.73
C TYR A 30 5.94 7.24 -14.44
N PHE A 31 6.11 6.27 -13.55
CA PHE A 31 6.72 6.43 -12.23
C PHE A 31 7.89 5.46 -12.01
N GLY A 32 8.86 5.89 -11.22
CA GLY A 32 10.02 5.08 -10.83
C GLY A 32 10.97 4.73 -11.96
N ARG A 33 11.97 3.92 -11.60
CA ARG A 33 13.01 3.45 -12.52
C ARG A 33 12.49 2.50 -13.59
N MET A 34 11.40 1.80 -13.30
CA MET A 34 10.76 0.91 -14.27
C MET A 34 9.90 1.64 -15.29
N GLN A 35 9.64 2.95 -15.11
CA GLN A 35 8.73 3.71 -15.97
C GLN A 35 7.40 2.96 -16.10
N LEU A 36 6.76 2.66 -14.95
CA LEU A 36 5.46 2.00 -14.93
C LEU A 36 4.36 3.04 -14.74
N SER A 37 3.27 2.89 -15.48
CA SER A 37 2.07 3.68 -15.26
C SER A 37 1.18 3.07 -14.17
N PRO A 38 0.13 3.77 -13.69
CA PRO A 38 -0.80 3.23 -12.70
C PRO A 38 -1.39 1.86 -13.11
N ILE A 39 -1.75 1.72 -14.39
CA ILE A 39 -2.21 0.46 -14.98
C ILE A 39 -1.05 -0.54 -15.08
N GLY A 40 0.13 -0.07 -15.51
CA GLY A 40 1.33 -0.89 -15.62
C GLY A 40 1.73 -1.54 -14.30
N ILE A 41 1.66 -0.80 -13.18
CA ILE A 41 1.94 -1.30 -11.84
C ILE A 41 0.98 -2.44 -11.47
N GLY A 42 -0.33 -2.23 -11.62
CA GLY A 42 -1.32 -3.26 -11.31
C GLY A 42 -1.16 -4.52 -12.16
N ASN A 43 -0.82 -4.36 -13.44
CA ASN A 43 -0.56 -5.48 -14.35
C ASN A 43 0.70 -6.25 -13.95
N GLU A 44 1.79 -5.56 -13.59
CA GLU A 44 3.02 -6.22 -13.15
C GLU A 44 2.82 -7.02 -11.86
N LEU A 45 2.11 -6.46 -10.87
CA LEU A 45 1.73 -7.21 -9.65
C LEU A 45 0.87 -8.43 -9.98
N HIS A 46 -0.05 -8.33 -10.94
CA HIS A 46 -0.82 -9.46 -11.42
C HIS A 46 0.06 -10.55 -12.04
N LEU A 47 0.98 -10.15 -12.93
CA LEU A 47 1.91 -11.05 -13.60
C LEU A 47 2.84 -11.74 -12.60
N ILE A 48 3.37 -11.03 -11.61
CA ILE A 48 4.23 -11.61 -10.57
C ILE A 48 3.51 -12.72 -9.82
N ALA A 49 2.30 -12.50 -9.34
CA ALA A 49 1.59 -13.55 -8.62
C ALA A 49 1.27 -14.75 -9.54
N SER A 50 0.91 -14.50 -10.80
CA SER A 50 0.67 -15.59 -11.76
C SER A 50 1.92 -16.45 -12.01
N ARG A 51 3.13 -15.87 -11.89
CA ARG A 51 4.41 -16.56 -12.07
C ARG A 51 4.93 -17.18 -10.77
N SER A 52 4.49 -16.69 -9.61
CA SER A 52 4.95 -17.11 -8.29
C SER A 52 4.23 -18.39 -7.80
N GLN A 53 4.25 -19.45 -8.62
CA GLN A 53 3.55 -20.71 -8.34
C GLN A 53 4.28 -21.59 -7.31
N SER A 54 5.56 -21.32 -7.06
CA SER A 54 6.37 -21.99 -6.05
C SER A 54 7.07 -21.01 -5.13
N ALA A 55 7.52 -21.51 -3.96
CA ALA A 55 8.36 -20.75 -3.04
C ALA A 55 9.66 -20.24 -3.70
N SER A 56 10.19 -20.95 -4.69
CA SER A 56 11.38 -20.52 -5.42
C SER A 56 11.05 -19.36 -6.36
N ASP A 57 9.92 -19.42 -7.05
CA ASP A 57 9.49 -18.35 -7.96
C ASP A 57 9.19 -17.06 -7.19
N ALA A 58 8.50 -17.18 -6.05
CA ALA A 58 8.24 -16.06 -5.16
C ALA A 58 9.54 -15.43 -4.61
N ARG A 59 10.57 -16.23 -4.33
CA ARG A 59 11.90 -15.68 -3.95
C ARG A 59 12.55 -14.90 -5.08
N ASN A 60 12.43 -15.40 -6.30
CA ASN A 60 13.01 -14.76 -7.48
C ASN A 60 12.29 -13.44 -7.85
N SER A 61 11.05 -13.23 -7.41
CA SER A 61 10.30 -11.99 -7.67
C SER A 61 10.65 -10.84 -6.71
N LEU A 62 11.34 -11.09 -5.60
CA LEU A 62 11.64 -10.08 -4.58
C LEU A 62 12.33 -8.82 -5.15
N PRO A 63 13.38 -8.90 -6.01
CA PRO A 63 13.98 -7.71 -6.60
C PRO A 63 13.00 -6.90 -7.45
N LEU A 64 12.11 -7.57 -8.19
CA LEU A 64 11.11 -6.90 -9.02
C LEU A 64 10.06 -6.20 -8.16
N LEU A 65 9.58 -6.85 -7.09
CA LEU A 65 8.68 -6.23 -6.12
C LEU A 65 9.27 -4.95 -5.52
N THR A 66 10.57 -4.94 -5.18
CA THR A 66 11.21 -3.71 -4.66
C THR A 66 11.31 -2.59 -5.70
N LEU A 67 11.39 -2.91 -6.99
CA LEU A 67 11.36 -1.89 -8.04
C LEU A 67 9.95 -1.30 -8.20
N ILE A 68 8.91 -2.14 -8.07
CA ILE A 68 7.51 -1.70 -8.06
C ILE A 68 7.23 -0.84 -6.81
N GLU A 69 7.73 -1.21 -5.63
CA GLU A 69 7.63 -0.40 -4.40
C GLU A 69 8.18 1.02 -4.61
N ASN A 70 9.31 1.17 -5.32
CA ASN A 70 9.85 2.48 -5.67
C ASN A 70 8.95 3.26 -6.63
N SER A 71 8.39 2.60 -7.66
CA SER A 71 7.42 3.25 -8.56
C SER A 71 6.14 3.68 -7.81
N MET A 72 5.72 2.91 -6.80
CA MET A 72 4.59 3.27 -5.94
C MET A 72 4.89 4.52 -5.09
N HIS A 73 6.10 4.64 -4.54
CA HIS A 73 6.50 5.85 -3.80
C HIS A 73 6.51 7.09 -4.68
N ASP A 74 7.04 6.99 -5.90
CA ASP A 74 7.05 8.11 -6.85
C ASP A 74 5.62 8.51 -7.27
N TRP A 75 4.75 7.52 -7.46
CA TRP A 75 3.34 7.74 -7.77
C TRP A 75 2.61 8.46 -6.62
N GLU A 76 2.74 7.96 -5.40
CA GLU A 76 2.17 8.59 -4.20
C GLU A 76 2.70 10.01 -4.00
N HIS A 77 3.99 10.23 -4.16
CA HIS A 77 4.59 11.54 -3.95
C HIS A 77 3.94 12.61 -4.83
N LYS A 78 3.55 12.24 -6.06
CA LYS A 78 2.90 13.16 -7.00
C LYS A 78 1.37 13.18 -6.86
N TYR A 79 0.76 12.05 -6.53
CA TYR A 79 -0.69 11.86 -6.47
C TYR A 79 -1.12 11.14 -5.18
N PRO A 80 -0.97 11.76 -4.00
CA PRO A 80 -1.19 11.06 -2.73
C PRO A 80 -2.65 10.64 -2.51
N HIS A 81 -3.61 11.29 -3.17
CA HIS A 81 -5.05 11.03 -3.04
C HIS A 81 -5.59 10.07 -4.11
N ASP A 82 -4.74 9.36 -4.84
CA ASP A 82 -5.19 8.44 -5.88
C ASP A 82 -5.74 7.14 -5.27
N ASP A 83 -7.03 6.86 -5.51
CA ASP A 83 -7.76 5.70 -4.99
C ASP A 83 -7.18 4.34 -5.43
N TRP A 84 -6.31 4.30 -6.43
CA TRP A 84 -5.68 3.08 -6.89
C TRP A 84 -4.43 2.73 -6.09
N ILE A 85 -3.78 3.70 -5.43
CA ILE A 85 -2.59 3.45 -4.62
C ILE A 85 -2.87 2.46 -3.48
N PRO A 86 -3.86 2.67 -2.59
CA PRO A 86 -4.08 1.75 -1.47
C PRO A 86 -4.42 0.33 -1.93
N LYS A 87 -5.10 0.19 -3.09
CA LYS A 87 -5.40 -1.13 -3.69
C LYS A 87 -4.13 -1.85 -4.17
N ASN A 88 -3.24 -1.13 -4.84
CA ASN A 88 -1.97 -1.69 -5.31
C ASN A 88 -1.00 -1.95 -4.14
N LEU A 89 -1.02 -1.13 -3.07
CA LEU A 89 -0.24 -1.40 -1.85
C LEU A 89 -0.70 -2.67 -1.16
N ALA A 90 -2.01 -2.88 -0.98
CA ALA A 90 -2.52 -4.13 -0.41
C ALA A 90 -2.11 -5.37 -1.23
N ARG A 91 -2.03 -5.22 -2.56
CA ARG A 91 -1.55 -6.29 -3.43
C ARG A 91 -0.03 -6.52 -3.29
N LEU A 92 0.75 -5.44 -3.27
CA LEU A 92 2.19 -5.49 -3.07
C LEU A 92 2.55 -6.17 -1.73
N GLU A 93 1.82 -5.83 -0.67
CA GLU A 93 1.91 -6.48 0.65
C GLU A 93 1.69 -7.99 0.56
N HIS A 94 0.58 -8.40 -0.07
CA HIS A 94 0.26 -9.81 -0.28
C HIS A 94 1.38 -10.54 -1.04
N ASP A 95 1.87 -9.97 -2.13
CA ASP A 95 2.92 -10.57 -2.94
C ASP A 95 4.24 -10.70 -2.15
N TYR A 96 4.53 -9.77 -1.22
CA TYR A 96 5.65 -9.90 -0.27
C TYR A 96 5.45 -11.01 0.76
N LEU A 97 4.23 -11.22 1.28
CA LEU A 97 3.93 -12.33 2.20
C LEU A 97 4.12 -13.69 1.53
N LEU A 98 3.86 -13.80 0.23
CA LEU A 98 4.09 -15.03 -0.53
C LEU A 98 5.58 -15.38 -0.65
N VAL A 99 6.49 -14.44 -0.42
CA VAL A 99 7.93 -14.69 -0.46
C VAL A 99 8.41 -15.27 0.89
N PRO A 100 8.75 -16.58 0.98
CA PRO A 100 9.02 -17.23 2.27
C PRO A 100 10.46 -16.97 2.73
N THR A 101 10.74 -15.71 3.05
CA THR A 101 12.03 -15.18 3.52
C THR A 101 11.80 -14.13 4.60
N LEU A 102 12.84 -13.80 5.36
CA LEU A 102 12.78 -12.68 6.30
C LEU A 102 12.59 -11.33 5.56
N GLY A 103 13.23 -11.17 4.38
CA GLY A 103 13.09 -9.98 3.57
C GLY A 103 11.64 -9.73 3.13
N GLY A 104 10.96 -10.75 2.61
CA GLY A 104 9.54 -10.65 2.23
C GLY A 104 8.66 -10.17 3.38
N ARG A 105 8.81 -10.77 4.58
CA ARG A 105 8.06 -10.33 5.77
C ARG A 105 8.37 -8.90 6.20
N ILE A 106 9.64 -8.47 6.15
CA ILE A 106 10.03 -7.09 6.48
C ILE A 106 9.36 -6.10 5.51
N HIS A 107 9.36 -6.39 4.21
CA HIS A 107 8.72 -5.53 3.22
C HIS A 107 7.19 -5.51 3.38
N ALA A 108 6.55 -6.66 3.61
CA ALA A 108 5.11 -6.70 3.90
C ALA A 108 4.74 -5.81 5.10
N MET A 109 5.48 -5.91 6.20
CA MET A 109 5.27 -5.06 7.39
C MET A 109 5.49 -3.57 7.11
N ARG A 110 6.49 -3.23 6.29
CA ARG A 110 6.70 -1.85 5.87
C ARG A 110 5.52 -1.32 5.06
N VAL A 111 4.99 -2.10 4.12
CA VAL A 111 3.82 -1.70 3.33
C VAL A 111 2.59 -1.51 4.21
N ILE A 112 2.35 -2.39 5.20
CA ILE A 112 1.24 -2.17 6.16
C ILE A 112 1.44 -0.89 6.97
N GLN A 113 2.67 -0.63 7.43
CA GLN A 113 2.97 0.60 8.16
C GLN A 113 2.75 1.85 7.30
N TRP A 114 3.16 1.79 6.04
CA TRP A 114 2.93 2.83 5.04
C TRP A 114 1.43 3.08 4.85
N MET A 115 0.64 2.03 4.59
CA MET A 115 -0.81 2.14 4.45
C MET A 115 -1.50 2.68 5.71
N ARG A 116 -1.02 2.32 6.91
CA ARG A 116 -1.57 2.84 8.17
C ARG A 116 -1.30 4.32 8.37
N SER A 117 -0.16 4.82 7.90
CA SER A 117 0.21 6.23 7.96
C SER A 117 -0.63 7.06 6.99
N ASP A 118 -0.62 6.67 5.72
CA ASP A 118 -1.03 7.57 4.63
C ASP A 118 -2.43 7.24 4.10
N TYR A 119 -2.92 6.03 4.36
CA TYR A 119 -4.22 5.53 3.91
C TYR A 119 -5.06 4.89 5.05
N PRO A 120 -5.21 5.56 6.22
CA PRO A 120 -5.93 5.01 7.36
C PRO A 120 -7.41 4.78 7.04
N GLY A 121 -7.98 3.69 7.57
CA GLY A 121 -9.41 3.38 7.42
C GLY A 121 -9.84 2.97 6.00
N THR A 122 -8.91 2.73 5.09
CA THR A 122 -9.25 2.20 3.77
C THR A 122 -9.56 0.70 3.85
N PRO A 123 -10.55 0.18 3.09
CA PRO A 123 -10.83 -1.26 3.06
C PRO A 123 -9.63 -2.12 2.61
N ALA A 124 -8.69 -1.50 1.88
CA ALA A 124 -7.46 -2.14 1.45
C ALA A 124 -6.50 -2.40 2.63
N LEU A 125 -6.36 -1.45 3.56
CA LEU A 125 -5.58 -1.62 4.79
C LEU A 125 -6.16 -2.74 5.66
N ASP A 126 -7.48 -2.74 5.86
CA ASP A 126 -8.15 -3.78 6.66
C ASP A 126 -7.92 -5.18 6.08
N ARG A 127 -7.93 -5.28 4.74
CA ARG A 127 -7.65 -6.54 4.04
C ARG A 127 -6.19 -6.96 4.24
N ALA A 128 -5.24 -6.05 4.02
CA ALA A 128 -3.82 -6.32 4.18
C ALA A 128 -3.50 -6.78 5.62
N GLN A 129 -4.03 -6.10 6.64
CA GLN A 129 -3.85 -6.52 8.04
C GLN A 129 -4.36 -7.93 8.31
N ARG A 130 -5.58 -8.26 7.87
CA ARG A 130 -6.14 -9.61 8.07
C ARG A 130 -5.32 -10.68 7.36
N GLU A 131 -4.81 -10.40 6.17
CA GLU A 131 -3.97 -11.34 5.42
C GLU A 131 -2.62 -11.54 6.12
N ALA A 132 -2.00 -10.46 6.59
CA ALA A 132 -0.73 -10.48 7.30
C ALA A 132 -0.82 -11.22 8.65
N GLU A 133 -1.89 -11.00 9.41
CA GLU A 133 -2.17 -11.72 10.66
C GLU A 133 -2.28 -13.22 10.43
N ARG A 134 -3.03 -13.63 9.39
CA ARG A 134 -3.16 -15.04 9.01
C ARG A 134 -1.83 -15.64 8.58
N ALA A 135 -1.04 -14.91 7.78
CA ALA A 135 0.23 -15.38 7.27
C ALA A 135 1.32 -15.50 8.35
N MET A 136 1.29 -14.62 9.36
CA MET A 136 2.27 -14.59 10.45
C MET A 136 1.83 -15.34 11.71
N GLY A 137 0.58 -15.78 11.79
CA GLY A 137 0.01 -16.38 12.99
C GLY A 137 -0.14 -15.39 14.15
N LEU A 138 -0.28 -14.09 13.86
CA LEU A 138 -0.53 -13.06 14.87
C LEU A 138 -2.04 -12.98 15.19
N PRO A 139 -2.44 -12.82 16.46
CA PRO A 139 -3.84 -12.66 16.81
C PRO A 139 -4.38 -11.34 16.25
N THR A 140 -5.49 -11.42 15.51
CA THR A 140 -6.26 -10.27 15.02
C THR A 140 -6.69 -9.41 16.21
N PRO A 141 -6.47 -8.08 16.22
CA PRO A 141 -7.15 -7.23 17.19
C PRO A 141 -8.63 -7.37 16.90
N THR A 142 -9.33 -8.04 17.83
CA THR A 142 -10.78 -8.07 17.85
C THR A 142 -11.24 -6.62 17.87
N PRO A 143 -12.15 -6.17 16.99
CA PRO A 143 -12.69 -4.83 17.11
C PRO A 143 -13.33 -4.72 18.49
N GLU A 144 -12.73 -3.89 19.34
CA GLU A 144 -13.25 -3.56 20.66
C GLU A 144 -14.63 -2.95 20.44
N PRO A 145 -15.72 -3.56 20.94
CA PRO A 145 -17.03 -2.97 20.81
C PRO A 145 -17.01 -1.67 21.62
N GLU A 146 -17.21 -0.54 20.94
CA GLU A 146 -17.40 0.74 21.60
C GLU A 146 -18.43 0.60 22.72
N ALA A 147 -18.05 1.12 23.88
CA ALA A 147 -18.81 1.11 25.10
C ALA A 147 -20.28 1.52 24.89
N SER A 148 -21.21 0.58 25.06
CA SER A 148 -22.52 0.90 25.63
C SER A 148 -22.36 0.94 27.14
N ALA A 149 -21.97 2.11 27.63
CA ALA A 149 -22.14 2.49 29.02
C ALA A 149 -23.64 2.75 29.31
N SER A 150 -24.03 2.42 30.55
CA SER A 150 -25.30 2.72 31.24
C SER A 150 -26.49 1.83 30.87
N ALA A 151 -27.17 1.13 31.80
CA ALA A 151 -27.18 1.26 33.25
C ALA A 151 -27.71 -0.03 33.89
N VAL A 152 -27.19 -0.36 35.08
CA VAL A 152 -27.86 -1.17 36.11
C VAL A 152 -28.20 -0.20 37.25
N PRO A 153 -29.41 -0.29 37.83
CA PRO A 153 -29.52 -0.82 39.20
C PRO A 153 -30.61 -1.92 39.26
N GLU A 154 -30.41 -3.06 39.92
CA GLU A 154 -30.66 -3.30 41.37
C GLU A 154 -32.09 -2.85 41.77
N THR A 155 -33.03 -3.69 42.23
CA THR A 155 -33.04 -4.41 43.54
C THR A 155 -34.33 -5.28 43.68
N GLU A 156 -34.22 -6.41 44.42
CA GLU A 156 -35.22 -7.24 45.15
C GLU A 156 -36.50 -7.76 44.45
N ALA A 157 -36.85 -9.06 44.40
CA ALA A 157 -37.01 -10.15 45.39
C ALA A 157 -38.51 -10.52 45.53
N SER A 158 -38.85 -11.79 45.26
CA SER A 158 -39.81 -12.63 46.03
C SER A 158 -40.41 -13.76 45.16
N GLU A 159 -40.14 -15.01 45.58
CA GLU A 159 -41.08 -16.12 45.83
C GLU A 159 -42.29 -16.33 44.87
N SER A 160 -42.73 -17.53 44.46
CA SER A 160 -42.55 -18.93 44.88
C SER A 160 -43.42 -19.82 43.93
N PRO A 161 -43.56 -21.15 44.12
CA PRO A 161 -43.73 -22.13 43.04
C PRO A 161 -45.18 -22.48 42.62
N THR A 162 -45.19 -23.20 41.50
CA THR A 162 -46.24 -23.92 40.75
C THR A 162 -47.29 -24.71 41.56
N PRO A 163 -48.50 -24.87 41.02
CA PRO A 163 -49.31 -26.09 41.15
C PRO A 163 -49.25 -26.99 39.90
#